data_AF-A0A962QDP5-F1
#
_entry.id   AF-A0A962QDP5-F1
#
_cell.length_a   1.000
_cell.length_b   1.000
_cell.length_c   1.000
_cell.angle_alpha   90.00
_cell.angle_beta   90.00
_cell.angle_gamma   90.00
#
_symmetry.space_group_name_H-M   'P 1'
#
loop_
_entity.id
_entity.type
_entity.pdbx_description
1 polymer ?
#
loop_
_entity_poly.entity_id
_entity_poly.type
_entity_poly.pdbx_seq_one_letter_code
_entity_poly.pdbx_strand_id
1 'polypeptide(L)' 'SGVASKTYNFCHWLFDAASTACLATAEVVAIPLDLKTRRAVALPEENRRELSTQVIAGLSL' A
#
# COMPACT_ATOMS: atom_id res chain seq x y z
N SER A 1 2.88 -1.01 11.61
CA SER A 1 2.30 -2.04 10.72
C SER A 1 1.82 -1.34 9.48
N GLY A 2 2.18 -1.81 8.28
CA GLY A 2 1.82 -1.13 7.02
C GLY A 2 0.34 -1.24 6.61
N VAL A 3 -0.52 -1.86 7.44
CA VAL A 3 -1.96 -1.99 7.21
C VAL A 3 -2.70 -1.65 8.50
N ALA A 4 -3.63 -0.70 8.42
CA ALA A 4 -4.54 -0.29 9.49
C ALA A 4 -6.00 -0.43 9.03
N SER A 5 -6.97 0.07 9.82
CA SER A 5 -8.40 -0.08 9.50
C SER A 5 -8.83 0.66 8.23
N LYS A 6 -8.34 1.90 8.02
CA LYS A 6 -8.71 2.75 6.88
C LYS A 6 -7.52 3.18 6.02
N THR A 7 -6.31 2.85 6.44
CA THR A 7 -5.07 3.25 5.76
C THR A 7 -4.19 2.05 5.57
N TYR A 8 -3.37 2.08 4.52
CA TYR A 8 -2.33 1.10 4.27
C TYR A 8 -1.21 1.75 3.46
N ASN A 9 0.00 1.25 3.64
CA ASN A 9 1.20 1.78 3.02
C ASN A 9 1.54 0.94 1.80
N PHE A 10 1.91 1.60 0.71
CA PHE A 10 2.59 0.97 -0.41
C PHE A 10 4.02 1.49 -0.53
N CYS A 11 4.94 0.56 -0.74
CA CYS A 11 6.29 0.84 -1.18
C CYS A 11 6.38 0.46 -2.66
N HIS A 12 6.74 1.42 -3.51
CA HIS A 12 6.91 1.21 -4.94
C HIS A 12 8.39 1.33 -5.30
N TRP A 13 8.85 0.43 -6.16
CA TRP A 13 10.15 0.51 -6.81
C TRP A 13 9.96 0.56 -8.31
N LEU A 14 10.63 1.52 -8.94
CA LEU A 14 10.74 1.61 -10.40
C LEU A 14 12.10 1.09 -10.82
N PHE A 15 12.13 0.09 -11.67
CA PHE A 15 13.35 -0.50 -12.21
C PHE A 15 13.44 -0.26 -13.71
N ASP A 16 14.65 -0.02 -14.21
CA ASP A 16 14.94 -0.14 -15.64
C ASP A 16 14.88 -1.61 -16.06
N ALA A 17 14.14 -1.92 -17.13
CA ALA A 17 13.91 -3.30 -17.54
C ALA A 17 15.16 -3.98 -18.13
N ALA A 18 16.06 -3.21 -18.76
CA ALA A 18 17.25 -3.77 -19.41
C ALA A 18 18.37 -4.06 -18.41
N SER A 19 18.65 -3.11 -17.52
CA SER A 19 19.76 -3.21 -16.56
C SER A 19 19.35 -3.71 -15.18
N THR A 20 18.04 -3.79 -14.89
CA THR A 20 17.48 -4.06 -13.55
C THR A 20 17.86 -3.02 -12.49
N ALA A 21 18.43 -1.88 -12.90
CA ALA A 21 18.77 -0.80 -11.99
C ALA A 21 17.51 -0.17 -11.38
N CYS A 22 17.52 0.06 -10.07
CA CYS A 22 16.46 0.82 -9.40
C CYS A 22 16.61 2.31 -9.74
N LEU A 23 15.63 2.87 -10.43
CA LEU A 23 15.62 4.27 -10.87
C LEU A 23 14.96 5.20 -9.86
N ALA A 24 13.93 4.71 -9.16
CA ALA A 24 13.20 5.48 -8.17
C ALA A 24 12.52 4.58 -7.14
N THR A 25 12.26 5.15 -5.96
CA THR A 25 11.43 4.55 -4.90
C THR A 25 10.39 5.56 -4.43
N ALA A 26 9.24 5.07 -3.96
CA ALA A 26 8.21 5.90 -3.37
C ALA A 26 7.45 5.16 -2.27
N GLU A 27 7.19 5.86 -1.17
CA GLU A 27 6.28 5.42 -0.12
C GLU A 27 4.99 6.24 -0.17
N VAL A 28 3.85 5.57 -0.04
CA VAL A 28 2.54 6.20 -0.13
C VAL A 28 1.62 5.63 0.94
N VAL A 29 0.86 6.51 1.61
CA VAL A 29 -0.28 6.13 2.44
C VAL A 29 -1.54 6.19 1.61
N ALA A 30 -2.21 5.04 1.44
CA ALA A 30 -3.45 4.90 0.69
C ALA A 30 -4.65 4.77 1.63
N ILE A 31 -5.83 5.18 1.15
CA ILE A 31 -7.13 5.00 1.81
C ILE A 31 -8.15 4.40 0.85
N PRO A 32 -9.04 3.49 1.29
CA PRO A 32 -10.18 3.08 0.49
C PRO A 32 -11.25 4.17 0.49
N LEU A 33 -11.81 4.45 -0.68
CA LEU A 33 -12.85 5.46 -0.86
C LEU A 33 -14.14 4.81 -1.39
N ASP A 34 -15.26 5.08 -0.74
CA ASP A 34 -16.57 4.90 -1.36
C ASP A 34 -16.76 6.01 -2.40
N LEU A 35 -16.82 5.64 -3.67
CA LEU A 35 -16.93 6.59 -4.78
C LEU A 35 -18.30 7.25 -4.90
N LYS A 36 -19.36 6.66 -4.34
CA LYS A 36 -20.70 7.25 -4.33
C LYS A 36 -20.79 8.37 -3.31
N THR A 37 -20.39 8.08 -2.07
CA THR A 37 -20.44 9.08 -0.97
C THR A 37 -19.20 9.96 -0.90
N ARG A 38 -18.13 9.61 -1.63
CA ARG A 38 -16.80 10.25 -1.62
C ARG A 38 -16.20 10.33 -0.22
N ARG A 39 -16.29 9.23 0.53
CA ARG A 39 -15.83 9.14 1.92
C ARG A 39 -14.87 7.99 2.12
N ALA A 40 -13.92 8.19 3.03
CA ALA A 40 -12.99 7.16 3.45
C ALA A 40 -13.71 6.07 4.25
N VAL A 41 -13.58 4.83 3.79
CA VAL A 41 -14.20 3.66 4.41
C VAL A 41 -13.14 2.73 4.99
N ALA A 42 -13.57 1.82 5.87
CA ALA A 42 -12.69 0.77 6.34
C ALA A 42 -12.38 -0.22 5.22
N LEU A 43 -11.17 -0.80 5.24
CA LEU A 43 -10.91 -1.98 4.44
C LEU A 43 -11.84 -3.11 4.90
N PRO A 44 -12.45 -3.85 3.95
CA PRO A 44 -13.05 -5.13 4.28
C PRO A 44 -12.02 -6.05 4.94
N GLU A 45 -12.47 -6.83 5.93
CA GLU A 45 -11.58 -7.66 6.75
C GLU A 45 -10.78 -8.69 5.92
N GLU A 46 -11.38 -9.23 4.86
CA GLU A 46 -10.73 -10.12 3.91
C GLU A 46 -9.53 -9.45 3.22
N ASN A 47 -9.74 -8.28 2.61
CA ASN A 47 -8.67 -7.50 1.99
C ASN A 47 -7.60 -7.08 3.00
N ARG A 48 -7.99 -6.73 4.23
CA ARG A 48 -7.03 -6.37 5.29
C ARG A 48 -6.13 -7.56 5.62
N ARG A 49 -6.69 -8.77 5.72
CA ARG A 49 -5.92 -9.99 5.97
C ARG A 49 -4.97 -10.29 4.83
N GLU A 50 -5.44 -10.21 3.58
CA GLU A 50 -4.63 -10.43 2.40
C GLU A 50 -3.45 -9.46 2.32
N LEU A 51 -3.70 -8.15 2.44
CA LEU A 51 -2.64 -7.13 2.44
C LEU A 51 -1.67 -7.30 3.60
N SER A 52 -2.14 -7.76 4.77
CA SER A 52 -1.27 -8.01 5.92
C SER A 52 -0.22 -9.08 5.64
N THR A 53 -0.48 -10.03 4.73
CA THR A 53 0.51 -11.05 4.33
C THR A 53 1.66 -10.49 3.47
N GLN A 54 1.47 -9.29 2.90
CA GLN A 54 2.44 -8.62 2.03
C GLN A 54 3.27 -7.56 2.77
N VAL A 55 3.05 -7.40 4.08
CA VAL A 55 3.78 -6.42 4.90
C VAL A 55 5.23 -6.90 5.08
N ILE A 56 6.17 -6.06 4.65
CA ILE A 56 7.59 -6.30 4.88
C ILE A 56 8.01 -5.53 6.14
N ALA A 57 8.62 -6.23 7.09
CA ALA A 57 9.09 -5.62 8.34
C ALA A 57 10.14 -4.53 8.04
N GLY A 58 9.97 -3.35 8.66
CA GLY A 58 10.88 -2.21 8.48
C GLY A 58 10.64 -1.37 7.22
N LEU A 59 9.68 -1.73 6.36
CA LEU A 59 9.27 -0.96 5.19
C LEU A 59 7.89 -0.34 5.41
N SER A 60 7.88 0.80 6.07
CA SER A 60 6.81 1.81 6.19
C SER A 60 7.16 2.72 7.39
N LEU A 61 6.91 4.03 7.25
CA LEU A 61 6.87 4.97 8.38
C LEU A 61 5.92 4.50 9.50
#